data_AF-A0A2M7CP21-F1
#
_entry.id   AF-A0A2M7CP21-F1
#
_cell.length_a   1.000
_cell.length_b   1.000
_cell.length_c   1.000
_cell.angle_alpha   90.00
_cell.angle_beta   90.00
_cell.angle_gamma   90.00
#
_symmetry.space_group_name_H-M   'P 1'
#
loop_
_entity.id
_entity.type
_entity.pdbx_description
1 polymer ?
#
loop_
_entity_poly.entity_id
_entity_poly.type
_entity_poly.pdbx_seq_one_letter_code
_entity_poly.pdbx_strand_id
1 'polypeptide(L)'
;MPTLDLKRLHSHRARTFNLPPSKPLLTPAQALRFVEARGFVYFWPIKGIDRPALWTAVAGERPVADQHDDPGHVTWGWKDGALDKKIWYYGKILRRKATMISLAAAPYFYALSENYGSPEEDYLI
;
A
#
# COMPACT_ATOMS: atom_id res chain seq x y z
N MET A 1 -1.35 -23.60 -22.96
CA MET A 1 -1.35 -22.55 -21.91
C MET A 1 0.03 -22.50 -21.28
N PRO A 2 0.63 -21.32 -21.06
CA PRO A 2 1.93 -21.25 -20.40
C PRO A 2 1.83 -21.82 -18.98
N THR A 3 2.74 -22.72 -18.62
CA THR A 3 2.83 -23.29 -17.28
C THR A 3 3.43 -22.25 -16.33
N LEU A 4 2.75 -21.96 -15.22
CA LEU A 4 3.22 -21.00 -14.23
C LEU A 4 4.38 -21.58 -13.41
N ASP A 5 5.55 -20.93 -13.48
CA ASP A 5 6.68 -21.25 -12.61
C ASP A 5 6.45 -20.62 -11.22
N LEU A 6 6.10 -21.48 -10.25
CA LEU A 6 5.83 -21.06 -8.87
C LEU A 6 7.05 -20.46 -8.18
N LYS A 7 8.27 -20.93 -8.50
CA LYS A 7 9.49 -20.36 -7.90
C LYS A 7 9.68 -18.93 -8.36
N ARG A 8 9.51 -18.67 -9.67
CA ARG A 8 9.57 -17.31 -10.22
C ARG A 8 8.49 -16.41 -9.63
N LEU A 9 7.26 -16.91 -9.47
CA LEU A 9 6.17 -16.17 -8.86
C LEU A 9 6.51 -15.79 -7.41
N HIS A 10 6.98 -16.74 -6.60
CA HIS A 10 7.32 -16.49 -5.20
C HIS A 10 8.49 -15.52 -5.06
N SER A 11 9.53 -15.66 -5.89
CA SER A 11 10.64 -14.70 -5.91
C SER A 11 10.20 -13.30 -6.33
N HIS A 12 9.29 -13.19 -7.31
CA HIS A 12 8.72 -11.90 -7.68
C HIS A 12 7.93 -11.29 -6.51
N ARG A 13 7.04 -12.05 -5.87
CA ARG A 13 6.26 -11.61 -4.71
C ARG A 13 7.14 -11.16 -3.55
N ALA A 14 8.17 -11.95 -3.20
CA ALA A 14 9.09 -11.59 -2.13
C ALA A 14 9.74 -10.22 -2.36
N ARG A 15 10.25 -9.96 -3.58
CA ARG A 15 10.79 -8.64 -3.94
C ARG A 15 9.73 -7.54 -3.89
N THR A 16 8.56 -7.80 -4.47
CA THR A 16 7.47 -6.83 -4.53
C THR A 16 6.96 -6.46 -3.13
N PHE A 17 6.93 -7.41 -2.20
CA PHE A 17 6.40 -7.25 -0.84
C PHE A 17 7.47 -6.81 0.18
N ASN A 18 8.72 -6.61 -0.26
CA ASN A 18 9.86 -6.25 0.58
C ASN A 18 10.18 -7.32 1.65
N LEU A 19 10.10 -8.59 1.25
CA LEU A 19 10.46 -9.75 2.07
C LEU A 19 11.94 -10.14 1.85
N PRO A 20 12.51 -11.01 2.71
CA PRO A 20 13.89 -11.47 2.56
C PRO A 20 14.20 -11.92 1.12
N PRO A 21 15.35 -11.51 0.55
CA PRO A 21 16.51 -10.92 1.23
C PRO A 21 16.46 -9.40 1.46
N SER A 22 15.37 -8.71 1.11
CA SER A 22 15.22 -7.29 1.44
C SER A 22 15.15 -7.09 2.95
N LYS A 23 15.76 -6.01 3.45
CA LYS A 23 15.63 -5.61 4.85
C LYS A 23 14.23 -5.01 5.09
N PRO A 24 13.62 -5.25 6.26
CA PRO A 24 12.38 -4.58 6.63
C PRO A 24 12.51 -3.06 6.56
N LEU A 25 11.40 -2.37 6.31
CA LEU A 25 11.37 -0.92 6.35
C LEU A 25 11.44 -0.45 7.81
N LEU A 26 12.29 0.53 8.07
CA LEU A 26 12.59 1.05 9.41
C LEU A 26 12.23 2.53 9.57
N THR A 27 11.93 3.24 8.48
CA THR A 27 11.68 4.69 8.52
C THR A 27 10.49 5.12 7.65
N PRO A 28 9.84 6.26 7.98
CA PRO A 28 8.79 6.82 7.13
C PRO A 28 9.24 7.09 5.69
N ALA A 29 10.49 7.52 5.49
CA ALA A 29 11.04 7.77 4.17
C ALA A 29 11.20 6.47 3.35
N GLN A 30 11.54 5.35 4.01
CA GLN A 30 11.56 4.04 3.36
C GLN A 30 10.13 3.56 3.01
N ALA A 31 9.16 3.80 3.89
CA ALA A 31 7.74 3.53 3.62
C ALA A 31 7.22 4.31 2.41
N LEU A 32 7.56 5.61 2.29
CA LEU A 32 7.19 6.42 1.13
C LEU A 32 7.75 5.84 -0.17
N ARG A 33 9.06 5.59 -0.22
CA ARG A 33 9.70 4.98 -1.41
C ARG A 33 9.12 3.61 -1.76
N PHE A 34 8.73 2.84 -0.75
CA PHE A 34 8.06 1.56 -0.96
C PHE A 34 6.71 1.75 -1.66
N VAL A 35 5.86 2.65 -1.19
CA VAL A 35 4.56 2.96 -1.80
C VAL A 35 4.74 3.52 -3.21
N GLU A 36 5.66 4.46 -3.42
CA GLU A 36 5.96 5.05 -4.74
C GLU A 36 6.39 4.00 -5.76
N ALA A 37 7.30 3.10 -5.39
CA ALA A 37 7.80 2.06 -6.29
C ALA A 37 6.74 1.02 -6.69
N ARG A 38 5.64 0.88 -5.92
CA ARG A 38 4.53 -0.04 -6.24
C ARG A 38 3.31 0.69 -6.81
N GLY A 39 3.29 2.01 -6.75
CA GLY A 39 2.14 2.84 -7.12
C GLY A 39 1.02 2.83 -6.07
N PHE A 40 0.68 1.66 -5.52
CA PHE A 40 -0.29 1.51 -4.43
C PHE A 40 -0.07 0.20 -3.67
N VAL A 41 -0.54 0.18 -2.43
CA VAL A 41 -0.19 -0.80 -1.39
C VAL A 41 -1.35 -0.87 -0.39
N TYR A 42 -1.62 -2.02 0.22
CA TYR A 42 -2.53 -2.06 1.37
C TYR A 42 -1.82 -1.60 2.64
N PHE A 43 -2.58 -1.10 3.61
CA PHE A 43 -1.99 -0.83 4.93
C PHE A 43 -1.75 -2.15 5.69
N TRP A 44 -2.74 -3.04 5.67
CA TRP A 44 -2.73 -4.38 6.27
C TRP A 44 -2.74 -5.48 5.20
N PRO A 45 -2.10 -6.65 5.43
CA PRO A 45 -2.33 -7.81 4.59
C PRO A 45 -3.80 -8.24 4.67
N ILE A 46 -4.38 -8.66 3.54
CA ILE A 46 -5.79 -9.07 3.45
C ILE A 46 -5.84 -10.55 3.07
N LYS A 47 -6.53 -11.36 3.88
CA LYS A 47 -6.70 -12.80 3.64
C LYS A 47 -7.27 -13.03 2.23
N GLY A 48 -6.60 -13.89 1.47
CA GLY A 48 -7.01 -14.26 0.11
C GLY A 48 -6.66 -13.23 -0.98
N ILE A 49 -5.94 -12.16 -0.64
CA ILE A 49 -5.51 -11.14 -1.62
C ILE A 49 -3.99 -10.99 -1.58
N ASP A 50 -3.32 -11.51 -2.61
CA ASP A 50 -1.86 -11.44 -2.76
C ASP A 50 -1.43 -10.06 -3.28
N ARG A 51 -1.35 -9.08 -2.38
CA ARG A 51 -0.90 -7.70 -2.68
C ARG A 51 0.10 -7.20 -1.63
N PRO A 52 1.02 -6.29 -2.03
CA PRO A 52 1.96 -5.70 -1.09
C PRO A 52 1.21 -4.90 -0.03
N ALA A 53 1.63 -5.04 1.22
CA ALA A 53 1.10 -4.27 2.34
C ALA A 53 2.24 -3.62 3.13
N LEU A 54 1.97 -2.45 3.71
CA LEU A 54 2.96 -1.74 4.51
C LEU A 54 3.36 -2.56 5.75
N TRP A 55 2.40 -3.19 6.43
CA TRP A 55 2.69 -4.12 7.53
C TRP A 55 3.65 -5.23 7.09
N THR A 56 3.38 -5.91 5.97
CA THR A 56 4.24 -7.01 5.49
C THR A 56 5.66 -6.54 5.19
N ALA A 57 5.82 -5.33 4.67
CA ALA A 57 7.14 -4.76 4.38
C ALA A 57 7.94 -4.38 5.64
N VAL A 58 7.28 -4.18 6.79
CA VAL A 58 7.89 -3.81 8.08
C VAL A 58 8.04 -5.01 9.01
N ALA A 59 7.01 -5.84 9.11
CA ALA A 59 6.88 -6.90 10.10
C ALA A 59 7.08 -8.31 9.50
N GLY A 60 7.15 -8.43 8.17
CA GLY A 60 7.26 -9.70 7.45
C GLY A 60 5.92 -10.41 7.25
N GLU A 61 5.97 -11.67 6.78
CA GLU A 61 4.81 -12.55 6.61
C GLU A 61 4.38 -13.16 7.93
N ARG A 62 3.83 -12.33 8.81
CA ARG A 62 3.19 -12.78 10.05
C ARG A 62 1.84 -12.10 10.27
N PRO A 63 0.94 -12.71 11.06
CA PRO A 63 -0.33 -12.10 11.44
C PRO A 63 -0.13 -10.69 12.01
N VAL A 64 -1.12 -9.83 11.79
CA VAL A 64 -1.18 -8.54 12.49
C VAL A 64 -1.31 -8.82 13.98
N ALA A 65 -0.38 -8.30 14.77
CA ALA A 65 -0.38 -8.54 16.21
C ALA A 65 -1.47 -7.71 16.89
N ASP A 66 -2.21 -8.34 17.81
CA ASP A 66 -3.22 -7.65 18.65
C ASP A 66 -2.55 -6.77 19.72
N GLN A 67 -1.31 -7.13 20.11
CA GLN A 67 -0.54 -6.38 21.10
C GLN A 67 -0.11 -5.01 20.54
N HIS A 68 -0.51 -3.94 21.21
CA HIS A 68 -0.28 -2.57 20.76
C HIS A 68 1.20 -2.15 20.74
N ASP A 69 2.07 -2.81 21.49
CA ASP A 69 3.51 -2.58 21.59
C ASP A 69 4.33 -3.32 20.52
N ASP A 70 3.67 -4.10 19.66
CA ASP A 70 4.34 -4.80 18.58
C ASP A 70 5.10 -3.80 17.66
N PRO A 71 6.39 -4.04 17.36
CA PRO A 71 7.20 -3.12 16.56
C PRO A 71 6.61 -2.80 15.17
N GLY A 72 5.78 -3.69 14.62
CA GLY A 72 5.08 -3.49 13.35
C GLY A 72 4.06 -2.35 13.42
N HIS A 73 3.50 -2.03 14.59
CA HIS A 73 2.53 -0.93 14.75
C HIS A 73 3.14 0.45 14.56
N VAL A 74 4.47 0.56 14.41
CA VAL A 74 5.14 1.80 13.96
C VAL A 74 4.53 2.36 12.67
N THR A 75 3.92 1.51 11.84
CA THR A 75 3.22 1.91 10.61
C THR A 75 2.06 2.87 10.87
N TRP A 76 1.40 2.79 12.03
CA TRP A 76 0.36 3.75 12.42
C TRP A 76 0.95 5.15 12.59
N GLY A 77 2.05 5.28 13.33
CA GLY A 77 2.73 6.57 13.51
C GLY A 77 3.18 7.18 12.19
N TRP A 78 3.63 6.35 11.23
CA TRP A 78 4.00 6.84 9.89
C TRP A 78 2.79 7.31 9.10
N LYS A 79 1.67 6.59 9.17
CA LYS A 79 0.43 6.98 8.49
C LYS A 79 -0.13 8.28 9.07
N ASP A 80 -0.25 8.36 10.39
CA ASP A 80 -0.83 9.52 11.08
C ASP A 80 0.03 10.76 10.89
N GLY A 81 1.35 10.61 11.03
CA GLY A 81 2.30 11.68 10.77
C GLY A 81 2.47 12.07 9.30
N ALA A 82 1.72 11.47 8.37
CA ALA A 82 1.74 11.79 6.95
C ALA A 82 0.44 12.42 6.42
N LEU A 83 -0.61 12.51 7.24
CA LEU A 83 -1.95 12.95 6.82
C LEU A 83 -1.96 14.38 6.25
N ASP A 84 -1.18 15.28 6.83
CA ASP A 84 -1.05 16.69 6.44
C ASP A 84 0.06 16.94 5.41
N LYS A 85 0.92 15.95 5.15
CA LYS A 85 2.15 16.12 4.35
C LYS A 85 1.96 15.95 2.85
N LYS A 86 0.81 15.46 2.41
CA LYS A 86 0.51 15.20 0.98
C LYS A 86 1.64 14.41 0.30
N ILE A 87 2.05 13.27 0.89
CA ILE A 87 3.09 12.39 0.31
C ILE A 87 2.51 11.10 -0.28
N TRP A 88 1.31 10.72 0.13
CA TRP A 88 0.49 9.66 -0.46
C TRP A 88 -0.98 9.98 -0.19
N TYR A 89 -1.88 9.33 -0.92
CA TYR A 89 -3.30 9.29 -0.60
C TYR A 89 -3.59 8.05 0.25
N TYR A 90 -4.30 8.22 1.37
CA TYR A 90 -4.73 7.12 2.23
C TYR A 90 -6.25 7.07 2.33
N GLY A 91 -6.86 5.93 2.00
CA GLY A 91 -8.31 5.75 2.05
C GLY A 91 -8.77 4.31 1.87
N LYS A 92 -10.08 4.07 1.96
CA LYS A 92 -10.69 2.74 1.73
C LYS A 92 -11.08 2.56 0.27
N ILE A 93 -10.09 2.38 -0.61
CA ILE A 93 -10.29 2.40 -2.05
C ILE A 93 -10.53 1.00 -2.62
N LEU A 94 -9.56 0.10 -2.50
CA LEU A 94 -9.66 -1.23 -3.09
C LEU A 94 -10.33 -2.20 -2.13
N ARG A 95 -11.45 -2.81 -2.54
CA ARG A 95 -12.24 -3.75 -1.72
C ARG A 95 -12.68 -3.18 -0.36
N ARG A 96 -12.85 -1.85 -0.27
CA ARG A 96 -13.15 -1.13 0.98
C ARG A 96 -12.10 -1.35 2.08
N LYS A 97 -10.85 -1.68 1.70
CA LYS A 97 -9.72 -1.88 2.62
C LYS A 97 -8.79 -0.67 2.62
N ALA A 98 -8.14 -0.44 3.76
CA ALA A 98 -7.17 0.64 3.93
C ALA A 98 -6.04 0.51 2.89
N THR A 99 -5.95 1.48 1.99
CA THR A 99 -5.07 1.49 0.83
C THR A 99 -4.26 2.78 0.85
N MET A 100 -2.97 2.65 0.58
CA MET A 100 -2.03 3.75 0.36
C MET A 100 -1.73 3.83 -1.12
N ILE A 101 -1.87 5.01 -1.71
CA ILE A 101 -1.69 5.26 -3.14
C ILE A 101 -0.66 6.37 -3.29
N SER A 102 0.37 6.13 -4.10
CA SER A 102 1.33 7.16 -4.47
C SER A 102 0.63 8.30 -5.21
N LEU A 103 1.08 9.54 -5.03
CA LEU A 103 0.42 10.67 -5.68
C LEU A 103 0.50 10.62 -7.21
N ALA A 104 1.57 10.03 -7.75
CA ALA A 104 1.69 9.78 -9.20
C ALA A 104 0.64 8.80 -9.72
N ALA A 105 0.18 7.85 -8.88
CA ALA A 105 -0.85 6.89 -9.27
C ALA A 105 -2.28 7.37 -8.98
N ALA A 106 -2.47 8.36 -8.11
CA ALA A 106 -3.79 8.82 -7.68
C ALA A 106 -4.72 9.25 -8.85
N PRO A 107 -4.25 9.96 -9.89
CA PRO A 107 -5.10 10.31 -11.04
C PRO A 107 -5.71 9.09 -11.75
N TYR A 108 -4.99 7.97 -11.83
CA TYR A 108 -5.51 6.75 -12.45
C TYR A 108 -6.65 6.14 -11.63
N PHE A 109 -6.59 6.22 -10.31
CA PHE A 109 -7.69 5.76 -9.46
C PHE A 109 -8.92 6.64 -9.59
N TYR A 110 -8.73 7.96 -9.71
CA TYR A 110 -9.82 8.89 -9.94
C TYR A 110 -10.47 8.67 -11.31
N ALA A 111 -9.67 8.53 -12.37
CA ALA A 111 -10.16 8.27 -13.73
C ALA A 111 -10.92 6.94 -13.87
N LEU A 112 -10.59 5.94 -13.05
CA LEU A 112 -11.30 4.65 -12.99
C LEU A 112 -12.45 4.63 -11.97
N SER A 113 -12.68 5.74 -11.28
CA SER A 113 -13.83 5.89 -10.40
C SER A 113 -15.04 6.34 -11.21
N GLU A 114 -16.24 6.00 -10.76
CA GLU A 114 -17.49 6.53 -11.32
C GLU A 114 -17.70 8.02 -10.97
N ASN A 115 -16.75 8.65 -10.27
CA ASN A 115 -16.81 10.03 -9.81
C ASN A 115 -16.31 11.00 -10.89
N TYR A 116 -16.93 10.97 -12.07
CA TYR A 116 -16.59 11.85 -13.20
C TYR A 116 -16.99 13.32 -12.97
N GLY A 117 -17.64 13.63 -11.84
CA GLY A 117 -18.32 14.90 -11.62
C GLY A 117 -19.44 15.12 -12.66
N SER A 118 -20.21 16.18 -12.45
CA SER A 118 -20.93 16.85 -13.54
C SER A 118 -20.08 18.07 -13.89
N PRO A 119 -19.68 18.28 -15.16
CA PRO A 119 -19.01 19.52 -15.57
C PRO A 119 -19.80 20.76 -15.16
N GLU A 120 -21.13 20.66 -15.08
CA GLU A 120 -22.05 21.73 -14.67
C GLU A 120 -22.01 22.04 -13.16
N GLU A 121 -21.50 21.11 -12.33
CA GLU A 121 -21.40 21.22 -10.88
C GLU A 121 -19.94 21.42 -10.40
N ASP A 122 -18.98 21.57 -11.33
CA ASP A 122 -17.58 21.84 -10.99
C ASP A 122 -17.45 23.24 -10.37
N TYR A 123 -16.87 23.32 -9.18
CA TYR A 123 -16.78 24.54 -8.36
C TYR A 123 -15.80 25.58 -8.92
N LEU A 124 -15.21 25.30 -10.09
CA LEU A 124 -14.31 26.16 -10.83
C LEU A 124 -15.00 26.94 -11.98
N ILE A 125 -16.34 26.92 -12.06
CA ILE A 125 -17.12 27.85 -12.88
C ILE A 125 -17.32 29.18 -12.14
#